data_AF-A0A6L9YWH5-F1
#
_entry.id   AF-A0A6L9YWH5-F1
#
_cell.length_a   1.000
_cell.length_b   1.000
_cell.length_c   1.000
_cell.angle_alpha   90.00
_cell.angle_beta   90.00
_cell.angle_gamma   90.00
#
_symmetry.space_group_name_H-M   'P 1'
#
loop_
_entity.id
_entity.type
_entity.pdbx_description
1 polymer ?
#
loop_
_entity_poly.entity_id
_entity_poly.type
_entity_poly.pdbx_seq_one_letter_code
_entity_poly.pdbx_strand_id
1 'polypeptide(L)'
;MATKFPKFSQDLAQDPTTRRIWYGIATAHDFESHDGMTEENLYQKIFASHFGHLAIIFLWTSGTLFHVAWQGNFEEWIKDPETVKPIAHAIWDPQFGSGAIDAFTQAGASGPVNIAYSGVYHWFYTIGMTTNNQLHGGAMFLLLLSSLLLFAGWLHLQPKFRPSLSWFKNAESRLNHHLAGLFGVSSLAWAGHLIHVAIPASRGQHVGWDNFLSVKPHAAGLGPFFTGNWGVYAQNPDTAGHIFGTSDGAGTAILT
;
A
#
# COMPACT_ATOMS: atom_id res chain seq x y z
N MET A 1 -38.20 19.80 20.39
CA MET A 1 -38.16 19.61 18.92
C MET A 1 -36.88 18.85 18.61
N ALA A 2 -36.97 17.61 18.12
CA ALA A 2 -35.78 16.83 17.80
C ALA A 2 -35.15 17.31 16.49
N THR A 3 -33.83 17.28 16.41
CA THR A 3 -33.08 17.59 15.18
C THR A 3 -32.79 16.32 14.38
N LYS A 4 -32.35 16.44 13.12
CA LYS A 4 -31.98 15.27 12.29
C LYS A 4 -30.70 14.56 12.76
N PHE A 5 -29.79 15.27 13.44
CA PHE A 5 -28.48 14.76 13.84
C PHE A 5 -28.35 14.69 15.37
N PRO A 6 -27.80 13.60 15.94
CA PRO A 6 -27.39 12.37 15.24
C PRO A 6 -28.57 11.45 14.90
N LYS A 7 -28.56 10.85 13.71
CA LYS A 7 -29.63 9.92 13.27
C LYS A 7 -29.76 8.69 14.18
N PHE A 8 -28.65 8.27 14.77
CA PHE A 8 -28.50 7.00 15.48
C PHE A 8 -28.79 7.08 16.98
N SER A 9 -29.14 8.27 17.52
CA SER A 9 -29.53 8.45 18.93
C SER A 9 -30.58 9.54 19.06
N GLN A 10 -31.82 9.15 19.40
CA GLN A 10 -32.93 10.07 19.63
C GLN A 10 -32.70 10.94 20.87
N ASP A 11 -32.10 10.38 21.91
CA ASP A 11 -31.76 11.11 23.13
C ASP A 11 -30.83 12.28 22.83
N LEU A 12 -29.77 12.04 22.05
CA LEU A 12 -28.89 13.11 21.60
C LEU A 12 -29.60 14.05 20.63
N ALA A 13 -30.42 13.54 19.70
CA ALA A 13 -31.11 14.38 18.72
C ALA A 13 -32.09 15.39 19.36
N GLN A 14 -32.60 15.09 20.56
CA GLN A 14 -33.47 15.95 21.36
C GLN A 14 -32.71 16.94 22.25
N ASP A 15 -31.40 16.74 22.48
CA ASP A 15 -30.58 17.64 23.30
C ASP A 15 -30.51 19.04 22.64
N PRO A 16 -31.02 20.09 23.31
CA PRO A 16 -31.12 21.43 22.72
C PRO A 16 -29.79 22.20 22.76
N THR A 17 -28.74 21.64 23.35
CA THR A 17 -27.45 22.32 23.56
C THR A 17 -26.43 21.96 22.47
N THR A 18 -25.27 22.60 22.51
CA THR A 18 -24.11 22.23 21.66
C THR A 18 -23.54 20.86 22.03
N ARG A 19 -23.85 20.31 23.23
CA ARG A 19 -23.44 18.96 23.65
C ARG A 19 -23.86 17.90 22.65
N ARG A 20 -25.04 18.05 22.05
CA ARG A 20 -25.56 17.19 20.98
C ARG A 20 -24.54 16.98 19.85
N ILE A 21 -23.91 18.06 19.40
CA ILE A 21 -23.00 18.03 18.25
C ILE A 21 -21.74 17.23 18.64
N TRP A 22 -21.15 17.56 19.79
CA TRP A 22 -19.95 16.91 20.29
C TRP A 22 -20.16 15.41 20.53
N TYR A 23 -21.22 15.05 21.26
CA TYR A 23 -21.51 13.65 21.54
C TYR A 23 -21.91 12.90 20.28
N GLY A 24 -22.65 13.52 19.36
CA GLY A 24 -22.98 12.91 18.08
C GLY A 24 -21.75 12.61 17.20
N ILE A 25 -20.65 13.36 17.33
CA ILE A 25 -19.38 13.02 16.66
C ILE A 25 -18.65 11.93 17.45
N ALA A 26 -18.55 12.07 18.77
CA ALA A 26 -17.80 11.16 19.63
C ALA A 26 -18.35 9.72 19.64
N THR A 27 -19.67 9.55 19.53
CA THR A 27 -20.32 8.22 19.56
C THR A 27 -20.71 7.70 18.17
N ALA A 28 -20.26 8.37 17.10
CA ALA A 28 -20.61 7.99 15.73
C ALA A 28 -20.16 6.57 15.35
N HIS A 29 -19.04 6.09 15.91
CA HIS A 29 -18.51 4.75 15.67
C HIS A 29 -18.77 3.77 16.82
N ASP A 30 -19.47 4.19 17.87
CA ASP A 30 -19.94 3.31 18.95
C ASP A 30 -21.26 2.64 18.52
N PHE A 31 -21.16 1.74 17.54
CA PHE A 31 -22.33 1.16 16.88
C PHE A 31 -23.24 0.38 17.83
N GLU A 32 -22.69 -0.21 18.90
CA GLU A 32 -23.46 -0.97 19.88
C GLU A 32 -24.44 -0.09 20.66
N SER A 33 -24.09 1.19 20.87
CA SER A 33 -24.92 2.15 21.58
C SER A 33 -26.01 2.79 20.70
N HIS A 34 -26.10 2.44 19.42
CA HIS A 34 -27.03 3.06 18.47
C HIS A 34 -28.45 2.52 18.64
N ASP A 35 -29.44 3.40 18.51
CA ASP A 35 -30.86 3.04 18.65
C ASP A 35 -31.25 1.92 17.67
N GLY A 36 -31.85 0.85 18.21
CA GLY A 36 -32.34 -0.28 17.40
C GLY A 36 -31.25 -1.16 16.78
N MET A 37 -30.00 -1.08 17.26
CA MET A 37 -28.94 -1.96 16.79
C MET A 37 -29.24 -3.43 17.14
N THR A 38 -29.08 -4.32 16.16
CA THR A 38 -29.10 -5.77 16.37
C THR A 38 -27.70 -6.33 16.17
N GLU A 39 -27.41 -7.50 16.75
CA GLU A 39 -26.09 -8.12 16.62
C GLU A 39 -25.69 -8.34 15.15
N GLU A 40 -26.59 -8.86 14.31
CA GLU A 40 -26.27 -9.07 12.90
C GLU A 40 -26.01 -7.76 12.13
N ASN A 41 -26.81 -6.72 12.37
CA ASN A 41 -26.61 -5.41 11.74
C ASN A 41 -25.30 -4.74 12.19
N LEU A 42 -24.90 -4.96 13.45
CA LEU A 42 -23.63 -4.49 13.99
C LEU A 42 -22.47 -5.08 13.17
N TYR A 43 -22.40 -6.41 13.02
CA TYR A 43 -21.35 -7.07 12.26
C TYR A 43 -21.33 -6.63 10.78
N GLN A 44 -22.50 -6.50 10.15
CA GLN A 44 -22.59 -6.04 8.75
C GLN A 44 -22.08 -4.59 8.58
N LYS A 45 -22.37 -3.70 9.55
CA LYS A 45 -21.83 -2.33 9.56
C LYS A 45 -20.32 -2.32 9.73
N ILE A 46 -19.80 -3.05 10.73
CA ILE A 46 -18.36 -3.18 10.97
C ILE A 46 -17.66 -3.68 9.71
N PHE A 47 -18.21 -4.70 9.06
CA PHE A 47 -17.63 -5.29 7.85
C PHE A 47 -17.53 -4.29 6.70
N ALA A 48 -18.59 -3.54 6.41
CA ALA A 48 -18.56 -2.50 5.39
C ALA A 48 -17.61 -1.34 5.76
N SER A 49 -17.53 -0.99 7.05
CA SER A 49 -16.57 0.00 7.55
C SER A 49 -15.12 -0.46 7.36
N HIS A 50 -14.80 -1.76 7.52
CA HIS A 50 -13.47 -2.29 7.21
C HIS A 50 -13.11 -2.13 5.73
N PHE A 51 -14.03 -2.39 4.80
CA PHE A 51 -13.80 -2.13 3.37
C PHE A 51 -13.51 -0.65 3.09
N GLY A 52 -14.28 0.25 3.70
CA GLY A 52 -14.02 1.69 3.59
C GLY A 52 -12.65 2.09 4.14
N HIS A 53 -12.26 1.52 5.29
CA HIS A 53 -10.95 1.80 5.89
C HIS A 53 -9.80 1.26 5.04
N LEU A 54 -9.91 0.05 4.51
CA LEU A 54 -8.92 -0.50 3.58
C LEU A 54 -8.80 0.38 2.33
N ALA A 55 -9.91 0.82 1.74
CA ALA A 55 -9.88 1.70 0.59
C ALA A 55 -9.13 3.02 0.85
N ILE A 56 -9.25 3.58 2.07
CA ILE A 56 -8.48 4.76 2.48
C ILE A 56 -6.98 4.46 2.51
N ILE A 57 -6.57 3.31 3.04
CA ILE A 57 -5.16 2.89 3.05
C ILE A 57 -4.62 2.78 1.62
N PHE A 58 -5.35 2.09 0.72
CA PHE A 58 -4.95 1.95 -0.68
C PHE A 58 -4.86 3.30 -1.41
N LEU A 59 -5.80 4.21 -1.16
CA LEU A 59 -5.79 5.54 -1.75
C LEU A 59 -4.63 6.40 -1.21
N TRP A 60 -4.32 6.30 0.08
CA TRP A 60 -3.17 6.98 0.69
C TRP A 60 -1.84 6.51 0.10
N THR A 61 -1.66 5.19 -0.07
CA THR A 61 -0.47 4.64 -0.71
C THR A 61 -0.40 5.03 -2.19
N SER A 62 -1.55 5.03 -2.90
CA SER A 62 -1.65 5.51 -4.28
C SER A 62 -1.20 6.98 -4.42
N GLY A 63 -1.68 7.86 -3.55
CA GLY A 63 -1.28 9.26 -3.52
C GLY A 63 0.21 9.45 -3.26
N THR A 64 0.80 8.62 -2.37
CA THR A 64 2.24 8.64 -2.09
C THR A 64 3.05 8.29 -3.34
N LEU A 65 2.72 7.20 -4.03
CA LEU A 65 3.36 6.83 -5.30
C LEU A 65 3.19 7.90 -6.36
N PHE A 66 1.98 8.44 -6.49
CA PHE A 66 1.65 9.45 -7.49
C PHE A 66 2.45 10.75 -7.30
N HIS A 67 2.52 11.28 -6.08
CA HIS A 67 3.28 12.50 -5.81
C HIS A 67 4.78 12.31 -6.01
N VAL A 68 5.34 11.16 -5.64
CA VAL A 68 6.74 10.84 -5.93
C VAL A 68 6.99 10.75 -7.44
N ALA A 69 6.10 10.09 -8.19
CA ALA A 69 6.23 9.96 -9.65
C ALA A 69 6.08 11.28 -10.40
N TRP A 70 5.19 12.16 -9.92
CA TRP A 70 4.84 13.40 -10.60
C TRP A 70 5.73 14.58 -10.23
N GLN A 71 6.04 14.73 -8.94
CA GLN A 71 6.70 15.91 -8.38
C GLN A 71 7.99 15.56 -7.63
N GLY A 72 8.28 14.27 -7.44
CA GLY A 72 9.48 13.80 -6.80
C GLY A 72 10.68 13.78 -7.74
N ASN A 73 11.81 13.32 -7.21
CA ASN A 73 13.08 13.18 -7.91
C ASN A 73 13.57 11.72 -7.91
N PHE A 74 12.65 10.74 -7.97
CA PHE A 74 12.97 9.32 -7.79
C PHE A 74 14.04 8.80 -8.75
N GLU A 75 13.93 9.10 -10.05
CA GLU A 75 14.92 8.67 -11.06
C GLU A 75 16.30 9.34 -10.93
N GLU A 76 16.36 10.51 -10.29
CA GLU A 76 17.62 11.16 -9.93
C GLU A 76 18.19 10.54 -8.65
N TRP A 77 17.33 10.31 -7.66
CA TRP A 77 17.68 9.73 -6.37
C TRP A 77 18.29 8.33 -6.51
N ILE A 78 17.75 7.47 -7.38
CA ILE A 78 18.30 6.11 -7.57
C ILE A 78 19.72 6.10 -8.15
N LYS A 79 20.18 7.20 -8.76
CA LYS A 79 21.55 7.31 -9.30
C LYS A 79 22.58 7.67 -8.24
N ASP A 80 22.15 8.36 -7.18
CA ASP A 80 22.97 8.73 -6.02
C ASP A 80 22.10 8.77 -4.74
N PRO A 81 21.73 7.58 -4.20
CA PRO A 81 20.82 7.48 -3.06
C PRO A 81 21.38 8.06 -1.76
N GLU A 82 22.71 8.22 -1.67
CA GLU A 82 23.40 8.68 -0.45
C GLU A 82 23.39 10.20 -0.32
N THR A 83 23.49 10.92 -1.45
CA THR A 83 23.61 12.38 -1.44
C THR A 83 22.32 13.08 -1.81
N VAL A 84 21.54 12.52 -2.75
CA VAL A 84 20.31 13.15 -3.22
C VAL A 84 19.23 13.05 -2.13
N LYS A 85 18.63 14.18 -1.77
CA LYS A 85 17.52 14.21 -0.82
C LYS A 85 16.21 13.86 -1.53
N PRO A 86 15.44 12.88 -1.03
CA PRO A 86 14.20 12.47 -1.67
C PRO A 86 13.11 13.54 -1.49
N ILE A 87 12.36 13.83 -2.54
CA ILE A 87 11.26 14.81 -2.52
C ILE A 87 9.92 14.11 -2.21
N ALA A 88 9.14 14.66 -1.28
CA ALA A 88 7.80 14.17 -0.95
C ALA A 88 6.77 14.62 -1.99
N HIS A 89 6.62 15.95 -2.14
CA HIS A 89 5.73 16.60 -3.11
C HIS A 89 6.07 18.09 -3.21
N ALA A 90 5.53 18.75 -4.23
CA ALA A 90 5.65 20.20 -4.38
C ALA A 90 4.83 20.95 -3.33
N ILE A 91 5.31 22.14 -2.93
CA ILE A 91 4.58 23.07 -2.07
C ILE A 91 3.87 24.08 -2.97
N TRP A 92 2.57 24.24 -2.76
CA TRP A 92 1.79 25.31 -3.38
C TRP A 92 1.06 26.08 -2.30
N ASP A 93 1.70 27.15 -1.81
CA ASP A 93 1.14 28.04 -0.80
C ASP A 93 1.17 29.50 -1.32
N PRO A 94 0.01 30.09 -1.66
CA PRO A 94 -0.05 31.46 -2.19
C PRO A 94 0.32 32.54 -1.16
N GLN A 95 0.49 32.18 0.11
CA GLN A 95 0.90 33.09 1.17
C GLN A 95 2.43 33.22 1.28
N PHE A 96 3.20 32.37 0.58
CA PHE A 96 4.65 32.42 0.62
C PHE A 96 5.18 33.72 -0.01
N GLY A 97 6.01 34.44 0.76
CA GLY A 97 6.88 35.49 0.21
C GLY A 97 8.09 34.88 -0.51
N SER A 98 8.81 35.70 -1.28
CA SER A 98 9.97 35.25 -2.07
C SER A 98 11.03 34.51 -1.23
N GLY A 99 11.35 35.00 -0.04
CA GLY A 99 12.33 34.35 0.83
C GLY A 99 11.93 32.93 1.26
N ALA A 100 10.63 32.66 1.42
CA ALA A 100 10.13 31.31 1.71
C ALA A 100 10.18 30.43 0.46
N ILE A 101 9.81 30.97 -0.71
CA ILE A 101 9.95 30.28 -1.99
C ILE A 101 11.40 29.82 -2.19
N ASP A 102 12.37 30.72 -1.98
CA ASP A 102 13.79 30.42 -2.13
C ASP A 102 14.25 29.36 -1.12
N ALA A 103 13.83 29.48 0.15
CA ALA A 103 14.22 28.53 1.20
C ALA A 103 13.69 27.11 0.97
N PHE A 104 12.49 26.97 0.41
CA PHE A 104 11.88 25.67 0.13
C PHE A 104 12.19 25.15 -1.27
N THR A 105 12.78 25.96 -2.16
CA THR A 105 13.31 25.51 -3.45
C THR A 105 14.64 24.81 -3.22
N GLN A 106 14.58 23.50 -3.01
CA GLN A 106 15.70 22.69 -2.52
C GLN A 106 15.75 21.33 -3.23
N ALA A 107 16.73 20.49 -2.86
CA ALA A 107 16.92 19.15 -3.43
C ALA A 107 17.05 19.12 -4.98
N GLY A 108 17.56 20.20 -5.57
CA GLY A 108 17.72 20.35 -7.01
C GLY A 108 16.43 20.68 -7.77
N ALA A 109 15.30 20.85 -7.08
CA ALA A 109 14.03 21.21 -7.70
C ALA A 109 14.02 22.67 -8.19
N SER A 110 13.21 22.95 -9.21
CA SER A 110 13.01 24.30 -9.76
C SER A 110 11.96 25.14 -9.01
N GLY A 111 11.36 24.58 -7.95
CA GLY A 111 10.41 25.29 -7.11
C GLY A 111 10.28 24.66 -5.72
N PRO A 112 9.41 25.23 -4.86
CA PRO A 112 9.26 24.81 -3.48
C PRO A 112 8.83 23.35 -3.33
N VAL A 113 9.55 22.59 -2.50
CA VAL A 113 9.28 21.16 -2.25
C VAL A 113 9.51 20.78 -0.78
N ASN A 114 8.83 19.71 -0.36
CA ASN A 114 9.08 19.05 0.93
C ASN A 114 10.09 17.90 0.77
N ILE A 115 11.03 17.75 1.70
CA ILE A 115 11.90 16.56 1.78
C ILE A 115 11.12 15.41 2.42
N ALA A 116 11.21 14.23 1.82
CA ALA A 116 10.58 13.02 2.33
C ALA A 116 11.45 12.35 3.41
N TYR A 117 10.84 12.06 4.55
CA TYR A 117 11.49 11.31 5.65
C TYR A 117 10.78 9.99 5.97
N SER A 118 9.80 9.58 5.16
CA SER A 118 9.04 8.35 5.36
C SER A 118 9.80 7.07 4.96
N GLY A 119 10.94 7.20 4.28
CA GLY A 119 11.74 6.06 3.81
C GLY A 119 11.20 5.39 2.53
N VAL A 120 10.12 5.88 1.93
CA VAL A 120 9.47 5.22 0.79
C VAL A 120 10.35 5.10 -0.46
N TYR A 121 11.28 6.02 -0.69
CA TYR A 121 12.26 5.92 -1.79
C TYR A 121 13.13 4.68 -1.65
N HIS A 122 13.69 4.45 -0.45
CA HIS A 122 14.51 3.28 -0.14
C HIS A 122 13.70 1.99 -0.32
N TRP A 123 12.46 1.97 0.18
CA TRP A 123 11.60 0.80 0.04
C TRP A 123 11.29 0.49 -1.43
N PHE A 124 10.80 1.48 -2.20
CA PHE A 124 10.45 1.31 -3.61
C PHE A 124 11.65 0.88 -4.45
N TYR A 125 12.81 1.47 -4.22
CA TYR A 125 14.04 1.09 -4.91
C TYR A 125 14.47 -0.34 -4.58
N THR A 126 14.43 -0.72 -3.30
CA THR A 126 14.83 -2.08 -2.86
C THR A 126 13.94 -3.16 -3.46
N ILE A 127 12.64 -2.88 -3.68
CA ILE A 127 11.71 -3.84 -4.30
C ILE A 127 11.73 -3.80 -5.84
N GLY A 128 12.65 -3.03 -6.44
CA GLY A 128 12.92 -3.05 -7.88
C GLY A 128 12.18 -1.99 -8.70
N MET A 129 11.61 -0.95 -8.08
CA MET A 129 11.12 0.21 -8.83
C MET A 129 12.29 1.11 -9.21
N THR A 130 12.37 1.49 -10.49
CA THR A 130 13.48 2.27 -11.06
C THR A 130 13.03 3.43 -11.94
N THR A 131 11.74 3.57 -12.22
CA THR A 131 11.22 4.66 -13.06
C THR A 131 9.94 5.28 -12.50
N ASN A 132 9.71 6.55 -12.84
CA ASN A 132 8.47 7.27 -12.50
C ASN A 132 7.24 6.60 -13.12
N ASN A 133 7.39 5.99 -14.30
CA ASN A 133 6.30 5.26 -14.95
C ASN A 133 5.87 4.02 -14.16
N GLN A 134 6.80 3.30 -13.52
CA GLN A 134 6.46 2.17 -12.65
C GLN A 134 5.73 2.63 -11.39
N LEU A 135 6.18 3.72 -10.77
CA LEU A 135 5.50 4.33 -9.62
C LEU A 135 4.08 4.78 -10.00
N HIS A 136 3.93 5.43 -11.15
CA HIS A 136 2.63 5.86 -11.67
C HIS A 136 1.70 4.66 -11.96
N GLY A 137 2.21 3.60 -12.58
CA GLY A 137 1.47 2.35 -12.79
C GLY A 137 0.99 1.73 -11.49
N GLY A 138 1.85 1.71 -10.46
CA GLY A 138 1.49 1.29 -9.11
C GLY A 138 0.41 2.17 -8.48
N ALA A 139 0.52 3.50 -8.62
CA ALA A 139 -0.49 4.43 -8.13
C ALA A 139 -1.88 4.16 -8.75
N MET A 140 -1.94 3.95 -10.06
CA MET A 140 -3.18 3.64 -10.78
C MET A 140 -3.76 2.28 -10.38
N PHE A 141 -2.91 1.27 -10.20
CA PHE A 141 -3.34 -0.04 -9.70
C PHE A 141 -4.00 0.05 -8.32
N LEU A 142 -3.36 0.76 -7.37
CA LEU A 142 -3.91 0.92 -6.02
C LEU A 142 -5.20 1.77 -6.00
N LEU A 143 -5.33 2.73 -6.92
CA LEU A 143 -6.57 3.51 -7.09
C LEU A 143 -7.74 2.60 -7.55
N LEU A 144 -7.48 1.70 -8.49
CA LEU A 144 -8.46 0.70 -8.92
C LEU A 144 -8.84 -0.25 -7.77
N LEU A 145 -7.86 -0.73 -6.98
CA LEU A 145 -8.13 -1.56 -5.81
C LEU A 145 -8.95 -0.83 -4.74
N SER A 146 -8.65 0.44 -4.47
CA SER A 146 -9.44 1.28 -3.56
C SER A 146 -10.89 1.37 -4.03
N SER A 147 -11.10 1.56 -5.34
CA SER A 147 -12.44 1.62 -5.95
C SER A 147 -13.18 0.28 -5.85
N LEU A 148 -12.48 -0.84 -6.07
CA LEU A 148 -13.03 -2.19 -5.92
C LEU A 148 -13.45 -2.48 -4.47
N LEU A 149 -12.66 -2.04 -3.48
CA LEU A 149 -12.97 -2.22 -2.06
C LEU A 149 -14.18 -1.40 -1.62
N LEU A 150 -14.29 -0.15 -2.08
CA LEU A 150 -15.49 0.67 -1.85
C LEU A 150 -16.73 0.00 -2.45
N PHE A 151 -16.62 -0.52 -3.67
CA PHE A 151 -17.70 -1.26 -4.31
C PHE A 151 -18.06 -2.54 -3.53
N ALA A 152 -17.08 -3.32 -3.09
CA ALA A 152 -17.30 -4.53 -2.29
C ALA A 152 -18.00 -4.22 -0.95
N GLY A 153 -17.58 -3.15 -0.26
CA GLY A 153 -18.25 -2.68 0.95
C GLY A 153 -19.71 -2.29 0.72
N TRP A 154 -19.98 -1.56 -0.37
CA TRP A 154 -21.36 -1.23 -0.78
C TRP A 154 -22.17 -2.48 -1.16
N LEU A 155 -21.55 -3.42 -1.88
CA LEU A 155 -22.20 -4.65 -2.36
C LEU A 155 -22.64 -5.51 -1.19
N HIS A 156 -21.77 -5.71 -0.19
CA HIS A 156 -22.08 -6.49 1.01
C HIS A 156 -23.08 -5.83 1.97
N LEU A 157 -23.50 -4.59 1.69
CA LEU A 157 -24.67 -3.96 2.33
C LEU A 157 -25.97 -4.16 1.53
N GLN A 158 -25.93 -4.70 0.32
CA GLN A 158 -27.13 -5.00 -0.46
C GLN A 158 -27.84 -6.26 0.07
N PRO A 159 -29.18 -6.30 0.13
CA PRO A 159 -29.92 -7.38 0.80
C PRO A 159 -29.52 -8.81 0.41
N LYS A 160 -29.16 -9.03 -0.87
CA LYS A 160 -28.78 -10.35 -1.38
C LYS A 160 -27.37 -10.81 -0.95
N PHE A 161 -26.49 -9.87 -0.60
CA PHE A 161 -25.05 -10.14 -0.38
C PHE A 161 -24.61 -9.86 1.07
N ARG A 162 -25.54 -9.48 1.94
CA ARG A 162 -25.30 -9.33 3.37
C ARG A 162 -24.93 -10.68 4.00
N PRO A 163 -23.75 -10.80 4.62
CA PRO A 163 -23.40 -12.02 5.33
C PRO A 163 -24.28 -12.22 6.57
N SER A 164 -24.59 -13.48 6.88
CA SER A 164 -25.31 -13.85 8.09
C SER A 164 -24.43 -13.75 9.34
N LEU A 165 -25.05 -13.67 10.51
CA LEU A 165 -24.33 -13.71 11.79
C LEU A 165 -23.48 -14.99 11.95
N SER A 166 -23.97 -16.14 11.47
CA SER A 166 -23.23 -17.42 11.51
C SER A 166 -21.95 -17.38 10.66
N TRP A 167 -21.96 -16.66 9.53
CA TRP A 167 -20.76 -16.45 8.72
C TRP A 167 -19.71 -15.65 9.49
N PHE A 168 -20.11 -14.57 10.15
CA PHE A 168 -19.20 -13.73 10.95
C PHE A 168 -18.58 -14.47 12.14
N LYS A 169 -19.33 -15.40 12.74
CA LYS A 169 -18.90 -16.20 13.89
C LYS A 169 -18.13 -17.48 13.52
N ASN A 170 -17.95 -17.78 12.23
CA ASN A 170 -17.15 -18.94 11.81
C ASN A 170 -15.64 -18.65 11.94
N ALA A 171 -15.12 -18.81 13.16
CA ALA A 171 -13.74 -18.52 13.50
C ALA A 171 -12.74 -19.47 12.83
N GLU A 172 -13.06 -20.77 12.74
CA GLU A 172 -12.19 -21.78 12.14
C GLU A 172 -11.95 -21.50 10.66
N SER A 173 -13.02 -21.25 9.90
CA SER A 173 -12.90 -20.89 8.49
C SER A 173 -12.09 -19.61 8.31
N ARG A 174 -12.38 -18.55 9.09
CA ARG A 174 -11.64 -17.29 9.02
C ARG A 174 -10.16 -17.48 9.33
N LEU A 175 -9.83 -18.26 10.36
CA LEU A 175 -8.45 -18.54 10.75
C LEU A 175 -7.70 -19.28 9.64
N ASN A 176 -8.31 -20.31 9.05
CA ASN A 176 -7.68 -21.08 7.97
C ASN A 176 -7.42 -20.20 6.73
N HIS A 177 -8.40 -19.39 6.31
CA HIS A 177 -8.24 -18.49 5.16
C HIS A 177 -7.23 -17.38 5.44
N HIS A 178 -7.14 -16.88 6.66
CA HIS A 178 -6.17 -15.84 7.02
C HIS A 178 -4.75 -16.42 7.12
N LEU A 179 -4.57 -17.54 7.80
CA LEU A 179 -3.24 -18.15 7.96
C LEU A 179 -2.69 -18.65 6.62
N ALA A 180 -3.45 -19.48 5.90
CA ALA A 180 -2.98 -20.08 4.66
C ALA A 180 -3.05 -19.09 3.49
N GLY A 181 -4.19 -18.40 3.32
CA GLY A 181 -4.41 -17.47 2.21
C GLY A 181 -3.75 -16.12 2.44
N LEU A 182 -4.27 -15.33 3.39
CA LEU A 182 -3.81 -13.95 3.61
C LEU A 182 -2.34 -13.85 4.01
N PHE A 183 -1.82 -14.79 4.81
CA PHE A 183 -0.42 -14.76 5.22
C PHE A 183 0.44 -15.67 4.35
N GLY A 184 0.09 -16.96 4.25
CA GLY A 184 0.89 -17.94 3.51
C GLY A 184 1.03 -17.61 2.02
N VAL A 185 -0.09 -17.49 1.31
CA VAL A 185 -0.07 -17.21 -0.15
C VAL A 185 0.48 -15.81 -0.42
N SER A 186 0.16 -14.79 0.37
CA SER A 186 0.73 -13.45 0.17
C SER A 186 2.24 -13.41 0.41
N SER A 187 2.74 -14.12 1.44
CA SER A 187 4.19 -14.24 1.68
C SER A 187 4.90 -14.99 0.56
N LEU A 188 4.30 -16.08 0.06
CA LEU A 188 4.82 -16.83 -1.08
C LEU A 188 4.83 -15.98 -2.37
N ALA A 189 3.76 -15.21 -2.62
CA ALA A 189 3.69 -14.29 -3.75
C ALA A 189 4.74 -13.17 -3.61
N TRP A 190 4.99 -12.68 -2.40
CA TRP A 190 6.05 -11.72 -2.12
C TRP A 190 7.45 -12.30 -2.38
N ALA A 191 7.71 -13.54 -1.97
CA ALA A 191 8.95 -14.24 -2.33
C ALA A 191 9.09 -14.34 -3.86
N GLY A 192 8.00 -14.66 -4.56
CA GLY A 192 7.95 -14.64 -6.03
C GLY A 192 8.33 -13.26 -6.61
N HIS A 193 7.76 -12.17 -6.07
CA HIS A 193 8.11 -10.82 -6.49
C HIS A 193 9.60 -10.50 -6.27
N LEU A 194 10.15 -10.84 -5.10
CA LEU A 194 11.57 -10.59 -4.81
C LEU A 194 12.47 -11.36 -5.77
N ILE A 195 12.20 -12.65 -5.99
CA ILE A 195 12.99 -13.53 -6.86
C ILE A 195 12.90 -13.11 -8.33
N HIS A 196 11.73 -12.72 -8.80
CA HIS A 196 11.49 -12.44 -10.22
C HIS A 196 11.70 -10.97 -10.62
N VAL A 197 11.63 -10.03 -9.70
CA VAL A 197 11.68 -8.58 -10.01
C VAL A 197 12.75 -7.88 -9.19
N ALA A 198 12.70 -7.95 -7.85
CA ALA A 198 13.59 -7.15 -7.00
C ALA A 198 15.06 -7.55 -7.13
N ILE A 199 15.36 -8.85 -7.07
CA ILE A 199 16.73 -9.38 -7.20
C ILE A 199 17.31 -9.12 -8.61
N PRO A 200 16.59 -9.35 -9.71
CA PRO A 200 17.05 -8.91 -11.03
C PRO A 200 17.33 -7.40 -11.09
N ALA A 201 16.43 -6.57 -10.57
CA ALA A 201 16.61 -5.11 -10.54
C ALA A 201 17.83 -4.69 -9.72
N SER A 202 18.07 -5.31 -8.56
CA SER A 202 19.27 -5.05 -7.75
C SER A 202 20.57 -5.47 -8.45
N ARG A 203 20.49 -6.32 -9.47
CA ARG A 203 21.60 -6.77 -10.33
C ARG A 203 21.66 -6.05 -11.68
N GLY A 204 20.93 -4.94 -11.83
CA GLY A 204 20.92 -4.13 -13.05
C GLY A 204 20.15 -4.75 -14.22
N GLN A 205 19.33 -5.77 -13.96
CA GLN A 205 18.51 -6.44 -14.97
C GLN A 205 17.07 -5.95 -14.89
N HIS A 206 16.55 -5.42 -16.01
CA HIS A 206 15.15 -5.05 -16.11
C HIS A 206 14.24 -6.28 -16.26
N VAL A 207 13.32 -6.44 -15.32
CA VAL A 207 12.19 -7.38 -15.43
C VAL A 207 10.87 -6.63 -15.21
N GLY A 208 9.98 -6.72 -16.18
CA GLY A 208 8.68 -6.06 -16.20
C GLY A 208 7.58 -6.96 -16.76
N TRP A 209 6.35 -6.45 -16.81
CA TRP A 209 5.20 -7.19 -17.34
C TRP A 209 5.38 -7.65 -18.80
N ASP A 210 6.21 -6.95 -19.55
CA ASP A 210 6.56 -7.20 -20.94
C ASP A 210 7.49 -8.42 -21.13
N ASN A 211 8.30 -8.78 -20.12
CA ASN A 211 9.34 -9.80 -20.28
C ASN A 211 9.45 -10.84 -19.14
N PHE A 212 8.70 -10.71 -18.03
CA PHE A 212 8.87 -11.62 -16.89
C PHE A 212 8.58 -13.10 -17.19
N LEU A 213 7.78 -13.38 -18.24
CA LEU A 213 7.48 -14.75 -18.68
C LEU A 213 8.61 -15.38 -19.50
N SER A 214 9.48 -14.58 -20.10
CA SER A 214 10.61 -15.05 -20.92
C SER A 214 11.95 -14.97 -20.19
N VAL A 215 12.05 -14.17 -19.13
CA VAL A 215 13.24 -14.07 -18.28
C VAL A 215 13.12 -15.03 -17.10
N LYS A 216 14.05 -15.99 -17.02
CA LYS A 216 14.12 -16.91 -15.87
C LYS A 216 14.79 -16.22 -14.67
N PRO A 217 14.28 -16.38 -13.44
CA PRO A 217 14.93 -15.83 -12.24
C PRO A 217 16.25 -16.53 -11.89
N HIS A 218 16.46 -17.76 -12.37
CA HIS A 218 17.68 -18.53 -12.18
C HIS A 218 18.02 -19.31 -13.44
N ALA A 219 19.30 -19.41 -13.79
CA ALA A 219 19.77 -20.03 -15.04
C ALA A 219 19.32 -21.49 -15.20
N ALA A 220 19.34 -22.26 -14.10
CA ALA A 220 18.89 -23.66 -14.05
C ALA A 220 17.35 -23.83 -14.11
N GLY A 221 16.56 -22.74 -14.09
CA GLY A 221 15.10 -22.78 -14.08
C GLY A 221 14.55 -23.58 -12.89
N LEU A 222 13.40 -24.23 -13.08
CA LEU A 222 12.71 -25.02 -12.05
C LEU A 222 13.16 -26.48 -11.95
N GLY A 223 14.11 -26.93 -12.78
CA GLY A 223 14.59 -28.32 -12.76
C GLY A 223 15.05 -28.76 -11.35
N PRO A 224 15.99 -28.04 -10.71
CA PRO A 224 16.47 -28.37 -9.36
C PRO A 224 15.38 -28.38 -8.29
N PHE A 225 14.34 -27.55 -8.42
CA PHE A 225 13.19 -27.55 -7.52
C PHE A 225 12.47 -28.90 -7.53
N PHE A 226 12.13 -29.42 -8.71
CA PHE A 226 11.41 -30.69 -8.84
C PHE A 226 12.27 -31.92 -8.54
N THR A 227 13.59 -31.85 -8.73
CA THR A 227 14.50 -32.96 -8.40
C THR A 227 14.97 -32.94 -6.94
N GLY A 228 14.55 -31.98 -6.13
CA GLY A 228 14.95 -31.85 -4.72
C GLY A 228 16.36 -31.32 -4.49
N ASN A 229 17.08 -30.89 -5.55
CA ASN A 229 18.44 -30.35 -5.44
C ASN A 229 18.40 -28.83 -5.17
N TRP A 230 17.74 -28.43 -4.08
CA TRP A 230 17.44 -27.03 -3.81
C TRP A 230 18.67 -26.17 -3.50
N GLY A 231 19.77 -26.79 -3.06
CA GLY A 231 21.02 -26.09 -2.75
C GLY A 231 21.62 -25.34 -3.95
N VAL A 232 21.23 -25.68 -5.19
CA VAL A 232 21.65 -24.95 -6.39
C VAL A 232 21.23 -23.48 -6.34
N TYR A 233 20.07 -23.16 -5.76
CA TYR A 233 19.55 -21.78 -5.71
C TYR A 233 20.28 -20.86 -4.71
N ALA A 234 21.16 -21.42 -3.86
CA ALA A 234 21.96 -20.70 -2.88
C ALA A 234 23.40 -20.42 -3.35
N GLN A 235 23.78 -20.89 -4.53
CA GLN A 235 25.14 -20.81 -5.02
C GLN A 235 25.45 -19.44 -5.63
N ASN A 236 26.66 -18.94 -5.36
CA ASN A 236 27.18 -17.66 -5.85
C ASN A 236 26.28 -16.48 -5.43
N PRO A 237 26.25 -16.13 -4.13
CA PRO A 237 25.61 -14.91 -3.68
C PRO A 237 26.29 -13.68 -4.29
N ASP A 238 25.62 -12.53 -4.21
CA ASP A 238 26.23 -11.25 -4.54
C ASP A 238 27.50 -11.04 -3.67
N THR A 239 28.57 -10.55 -4.29
CA THR A 239 29.88 -10.44 -3.63
C THR A 239 29.92 -9.26 -2.67
N ALA A 240 30.91 -9.21 -1.78
CA ALA A 240 31.13 -8.05 -0.89
C ALA A 240 31.43 -6.73 -1.64
N GLY A 241 31.81 -6.81 -2.92
CA GLY A 241 32.01 -5.66 -3.80
C GLY A 241 30.83 -5.41 -4.76
N HIS A 242 29.67 -6.05 -4.55
CA HIS A 242 28.50 -5.84 -5.40
C HIS A 242 28.00 -4.39 -5.29
N ILE A 243 27.77 -3.77 -6.45
CA ILE A 243 27.15 -2.44 -6.53
C ILE A 243 25.67 -2.61 -6.83
N PHE A 244 24.81 -2.25 -5.87
CA PHE A 244 23.36 -2.38 -5.98
C PHE A 244 22.82 -1.63 -7.19
N GLY A 245 21.90 -2.26 -7.93
CA GLY A 245 21.32 -1.73 -9.17
C GLY A 245 22.19 -1.99 -10.41
N THR A 246 23.31 -2.70 -10.28
CA THR A 246 24.23 -3.01 -11.38
C THR A 246 24.63 -4.48 -11.41
N SER A 247 25.21 -4.94 -12.52
CA SER A 247 25.76 -6.29 -12.65
C SER A 247 27.15 -6.45 -12.02
N ASP A 248 27.77 -5.38 -11.55
CA ASP A 248 29.15 -5.40 -11.05
C ASP A 248 29.22 -6.10 -9.70
N GLY A 249 29.85 -7.28 -9.66
CA GLY A 249 29.92 -8.11 -8.46
C GLY A 249 28.63 -8.88 -8.14
N ALA A 250 27.65 -8.88 -9.05
CA ALA A 250 26.38 -9.60 -8.92
C ALA A 250 26.57 -11.13 -9.05
N GLY A 251 25.87 -11.87 -8.19
CA GLY A 251 25.80 -13.32 -8.19
C GLY A 251 24.60 -13.87 -8.96
N THR A 252 24.32 -15.16 -8.75
CA THR A 252 23.18 -15.86 -9.36
C THR A 252 22.21 -16.45 -8.35
N ALA A 253 22.58 -16.50 -7.07
CA ALA A 253 21.71 -17.04 -6.02
C ALA A 253 20.38 -16.28 -5.97
N ILE A 254 19.31 -16.99 -5.68
CA ILE A 254 17.97 -16.41 -5.44
C ILE A 254 17.44 -16.72 -4.04
N LEU A 255 18.10 -17.62 -3.31
CA LEU A 255 17.77 -18.06 -1.95
C LEU A 255 19.07 -18.39 -1.20
N THR A 256 19.57 -17.48 -0.36
CA THR A 256 20.86 -17.62 0.36
C THR A 256 20.68 -17.97 1.82
#